data_AF-A0A968FWA4-F1
#
_entry.id   AF-A0A968FWA4-F1
#
_cell.length_a   1.000
_cell.length_b   1.000
_cell.length_c   1.000
_cell.angle_alpha   90.00
_cell.angle_beta   90.00
_cell.angle_gamma   90.00
#
_symmetry.space_group_name_H-M   'P 1'
#
loop_
_entity.id
_entity.type
_entity.pdbx_description
1 polymer ?
#
loop_
_entity_poly.entity_id
_entity_poly.type
_entity_poly.pdbx_seq_one_letter_code
_entity_poly.pdbx_strand_id
1 'polypeptide(L)'
;MDDWTYCVNTLPKVSRTFALNISVLRGELYRSVLTAYLFCRTIDTIEDAAHLEGSAKARLLRDFSKLLEEAGPRETALEAWLQRCEGVDGSPNDLDLLKNIPRVFRVFDGLKPDHRNSIIPSVSRMAKGMAYFQGRARTGMLVPLENENELEEYC
;
A
#
# COMPACT_ATOMS: atom_id res chain seq x y z
N MET A 1 -0.44 22.54 -3.66
CA MET A 1 -0.40 21.72 -2.42
C MET A 1 0.87 20.90 -2.47
N ASP A 2 1.69 20.94 -1.42
CA ASP A 2 2.89 20.09 -1.30
C ASP A 2 2.52 18.63 -1.01
N ASP A 3 3.50 17.74 -1.12
CA ASP A 3 3.27 16.29 -0.98
C ASP A 3 2.88 15.87 0.45
N TRP A 4 3.37 16.57 1.48
CA TRP A 4 3.00 16.27 2.86
C TRP A 4 1.57 16.70 3.16
N THR A 5 1.18 17.91 2.74
CA THR A 5 -0.20 18.39 2.88
C THR A 5 -1.19 17.49 2.13
N TYR A 6 -0.81 16.96 0.96
CA TYR A 6 -1.60 15.93 0.28
C TYR A 6 -1.82 14.71 1.19
N CYS A 7 -0.74 14.12 1.73
CA CYS A 7 -0.82 12.93 2.58
C CYS A 7 -1.73 13.15 3.81
N VAL A 8 -1.58 14.29 4.49
CA VAL A 8 -2.41 14.66 5.65
C VAL A 8 -3.89 14.77 5.29
N ASN A 9 -4.20 15.38 4.14
CA ASN A 9 -5.58 15.55 3.68
C ASN A 9 -6.20 14.27 3.13
N THR A 10 -5.39 13.32 2.66
CA THR A 10 -5.85 12.04 2.13
C THR A 10 -6.21 11.06 3.24
N LEU A 11 -5.45 11.03 4.34
CA LEU A 11 -5.69 10.11 5.46
C LEU A 11 -7.17 10.05 5.93
N PRO A 12 -7.85 11.15 6.27
CA PRO A 12 -9.24 11.11 6.73
C PRO A 12 -10.24 10.67 5.64
N LYS A 13 -9.88 10.80 4.35
CA LYS A 13 -10.73 10.39 3.23
C LYS A 13 -10.72 8.88 3.02
N VAL A 14 -9.58 8.24 3.24
CA VAL A 14 -9.38 6.80 3.06
C VAL A 14 -9.52 6.02 4.37
N SER A 15 -9.53 6.70 5.53
CA SER A 15 -9.75 6.06 6.82
C SER A 15 -10.13 7.01 7.95
N ARG A 16 -11.43 7.19 8.18
CA ARG A 16 -11.95 8.10 9.22
C ARG A 16 -11.50 7.72 10.63
N THR A 17 -11.62 6.45 11.01
CA THR A 17 -11.31 5.99 12.37
C THR A 17 -9.82 6.00 12.67
N PHE A 18 -8.98 5.54 11.73
CA PHE A 18 -7.53 5.61 11.94
C PHE A 18 -7.02 7.06 11.89
N ALA A 19 -7.60 7.94 11.08
CA ALA A 19 -7.22 9.34 11.06
C ALA A 19 -7.33 10.00 12.44
N LEU A 20 -8.40 9.73 13.18
CA LEU A 20 -8.57 10.24 14.55
C LEU A 20 -7.43 9.77 15.46
N ASN A 21 -7.11 8.48 15.43
CA ASN A 21 -6.08 7.91 16.30
C ASN A 21 -4.67 8.34 15.87
N ILE A 22 -4.36 8.35 14.58
CA ILE A 22 -3.05 8.78 14.07
C ILE A 22 -2.83 10.27 14.35
N SER A 23 -3.89 11.09 14.34
CA SER A 23 -3.79 12.54 14.61
C SER A 23 -3.34 12.90 16.03
N VAL A 24 -3.35 11.96 16.98
CA VAL A 24 -2.84 12.20 18.35
C VAL A 24 -1.31 12.19 18.40
N LEU A 25 -0.67 11.54 17.43
CA LEU A 25 0.78 11.49 17.30
C LEU A 25 1.35 12.89 16.96
N ARG A 26 2.65 13.08 17.18
CA ARG A 26 3.34 14.35 16.94
C ARG A 26 4.67 14.12 16.22
N GLY A 27 5.14 15.16 15.51
CA GLY A 27 6.45 15.18 14.86
C GLY A 27 6.68 14.02 13.90
N GLU A 28 7.89 13.46 13.95
CA GLU A 28 8.34 12.39 13.04
C GLU A 28 7.52 11.10 13.18
N LEU A 29 7.02 10.79 14.37
CA LEU A 29 6.20 9.60 14.58
C LEU A 29 4.86 9.71 13.86
N TYR A 30 4.20 10.88 13.94
CA TYR A 30 2.99 11.16 13.16
C TYR A 30 3.24 11.01 11.66
N ARG A 31 4.33 11.63 11.18
CA ARG A 31 4.71 11.59 9.76
C ARG A 31 4.95 10.17 9.26
N SER A 32 5.67 9.37 10.05
CA SER A 32 6.03 8.00 9.71
C SER A 32 4.82 7.06 9.71
N VAL A 33 3.99 7.11 10.76
CA VAL A 33 2.80 6.26 10.88
C VAL A 33 1.77 6.60 9.81
N LEU A 34 1.54 7.89 9.54
CA LEU A 34 0.65 8.30 8.45
C LEU A 34 1.16 7.78 7.10
N THR A 35 2.45 7.93 6.83
CA THR A 35 3.05 7.48 5.56
C THR A 35 2.92 5.97 5.40
N ALA A 36 3.24 5.19 6.44
CA ALA A 36 3.06 3.75 6.45
C ALA A 36 1.59 3.35 6.20
N TYR A 37 0.65 4.05 6.84
CA TYR A 37 -0.77 3.80 6.67
C TYR A 37 -1.24 3.99 5.22
N LEU A 38 -0.76 5.05 4.55
CA LEU A 38 -1.10 5.30 3.15
C LEU A 38 -0.54 4.21 2.22
N PHE A 39 0.66 3.67 2.50
CA PHE A 39 1.16 2.51 1.76
C PHE A 39 0.30 1.27 1.99
N CYS A 40 -0.06 0.98 3.25
CA CYS A 40 -0.97 -0.11 3.59
C CYS A 40 -2.29 -0.01 2.83
N ARG A 41 -2.95 1.16 2.90
CA ARG A 41 -4.22 1.39 2.17
C ARG A 41 -4.07 1.23 0.65
N THR A 42 -2.92 1.61 0.09
CA THR A 42 -2.66 1.46 -1.35
C THR A 42 -2.59 -0.01 -1.76
N ILE A 43 -1.91 -0.85 -0.97
CA ILE A 43 -1.84 -2.28 -1.26
C ILE A 43 -3.17 -2.99 -0.99
N ASP A 44 -3.93 -2.58 0.04
CA ASP A 44 -5.31 -3.05 0.27
C ASP A 44 -6.18 -2.76 -0.96
N THR A 45 -6.07 -1.56 -1.54
CA THR A 45 -6.86 -1.16 -2.73
C THR A 45 -6.60 -2.09 -3.92
N ILE A 46 -5.36 -2.54 -4.09
CA ILE A 46 -4.98 -3.48 -5.15
C ILE A 46 -5.49 -4.89 -4.83
N GLU A 47 -5.36 -5.32 -3.58
CA GLU A 47 -5.87 -6.62 -3.14
C GLU A 47 -7.39 -6.74 -3.33
N ASP A 48 -8.12 -5.68 -2.98
CA ASP A 48 -9.59 -5.65 -2.98
C ASP A 48 -10.21 -5.42 -4.37
N ALA A 49 -9.42 -5.03 -5.37
CA ALA A 49 -9.89 -4.71 -6.73
C ALA A 49 -10.69 -5.88 -7.34
N ALA A 50 -12.00 -5.75 -7.54
CA ALA A 50 -12.85 -6.86 -7.98
C ALA A 50 -12.62 -7.27 -9.44
N HIS A 51 -12.12 -6.34 -10.26
CA HIS A 51 -11.98 -6.54 -11.71
C HIS A 51 -10.60 -7.05 -12.14
N LEU A 52 -9.65 -7.19 -11.21
CA LEU A 52 -8.33 -7.73 -11.48
C LEU A 52 -8.24 -9.23 -11.17
N GLU A 53 -7.58 -9.97 -12.05
CA GLU A 53 -7.23 -11.36 -11.79
C GLU A 53 -6.22 -11.46 -10.63
N GLY A 54 -6.32 -12.54 -9.84
CA GLY A 54 -5.41 -12.77 -8.70
C GLY A 54 -3.92 -12.77 -9.08
N SER A 55 -3.58 -13.28 -10.27
CA SER A 55 -2.21 -13.26 -10.79
C SER A 55 -1.71 -11.82 -11.07
N ALA A 56 -2.59 -10.94 -11.55
CA ALA A 56 -2.29 -9.53 -11.79
C ALA A 56 -2.11 -8.78 -10.47
N LYS A 57 -3.03 -8.98 -9.50
CA LYS A 57 -2.91 -8.44 -8.14
C LYS A 57 -1.59 -8.85 -7.49
N ALA A 58 -1.28 -10.14 -7.50
CA ALA A 58 -0.06 -10.69 -6.92
C ALA A 58 1.21 -10.10 -7.55
N ARG A 59 1.21 -9.84 -8.86
CA ARG A 59 2.32 -9.14 -9.53
C ARG A 59 2.44 -7.69 -9.07
N LEU A 60 1.34 -6.93 -9.04
CA LEU A 60 1.33 -5.53 -8.60
C LEU A 60 1.81 -5.37 -7.16
N LEU A 61 1.38 -6.25 -6.27
CA LEU A 61 1.77 -6.27 -4.85
C LEU A 61 3.26 -6.61 -4.67
N ARG A 62 3.78 -7.60 -5.42
CA ARG A 62 5.22 -7.92 -5.42
C ARG A 62 6.06 -6.76 -5.95
N ASP A 63 5.62 -6.13 -7.04
CA ASP A 63 6.31 -4.97 -7.61
C ASP A 63 6.30 -3.79 -6.64
N PHE A 64 5.19 -3.55 -5.93
CA PHE A 64 5.11 -2.50 -4.90
C PHE A 64 6.10 -2.75 -3.75
N SER A 65 6.20 -4.00 -3.29
CA SER A 65 7.20 -4.37 -2.28
C SER A 65 8.63 -4.09 -2.75
N LYS A 66 8.96 -4.37 -4.02
CA LYS A 66 10.28 -4.04 -4.58
C LYS A 66 10.52 -2.54 -4.63
N LEU A 67 9.54 -1.75 -5.07
CA LEU A 67 9.63 -0.28 -5.09
C LEU A 67 9.91 0.32 -3.71
N LEU A 68 9.40 -0.34 -2.65
CA LEU A 68 9.62 0.08 -1.27
C LEU A 68 10.99 -0.38 -0.72
N GLU A 69 11.46 -1.57 -1.11
CA GLU A 69 12.74 -2.14 -0.67
C GLU A 69 13.95 -1.53 -1.38
N GLU A 70 13.78 -1.11 -2.63
CA GLU A 70 14.85 -0.54 -3.44
C GLU A 70 15.12 0.92 -3.05
N ALA A 71 16.35 1.18 -2.63
CA ALA A 71 16.85 2.53 -2.40
C ALA A 71 17.29 3.17 -3.72
N GLY A 72 17.02 4.46 -3.89
CA GLY A 72 17.47 5.24 -5.04
C GLY A 72 16.32 5.84 -5.85
N PRO A 73 16.63 6.43 -7.02
CA PRO A 73 15.62 7.00 -7.92
C PRO A 73 14.64 5.93 -8.37
N ARG A 74 13.34 6.20 -8.22
CA ARG A 74 12.27 5.23 -8.51
C ARG A 74 11.16 5.81 -9.36
N GLU A 75 11.34 7.01 -9.90
CA GLU A 75 10.35 7.74 -10.69
C GLU A 75 9.85 6.91 -11.87
N THR A 76 10.78 6.40 -12.70
CA THR A 76 10.45 5.57 -13.87
C THR A 76 9.78 4.26 -13.47
N ALA A 77 10.24 3.64 -12.39
CA ALA A 77 9.68 2.37 -11.91
C ALA A 77 8.26 2.56 -11.34
N LEU A 78 8.01 3.66 -10.62
CA LEU A 78 6.70 4.07 -10.14
C LEU A 78 5.75 4.38 -11.28
N GLU A 79 6.20 5.13 -12.28
CA GLU A 79 5.39 5.43 -13.46
C GLU A 79 4.99 4.15 -14.19
N ALA A 80 5.94 3.25 -14.45
CA ALA A 80 5.66 1.96 -15.08
C ALA A 80 4.73 1.09 -14.24
N TRP A 81 4.84 1.14 -12.91
CA TRP A 81 3.94 0.43 -11.99
C TRP A 81 2.53 1.02 -11.99
N LEU A 82 2.39 2.35 -12.01
CA LEU A 82 1.11 3.03 -12.10
C LEU A 82 0.37 2.70 -13.40
N GLN A 83 1.08 2.62 -14.53
CA GLN A 83 0.49 2.18 -15.80
C GLN A 83 -0.05 0.75 -15.71
N ARG A 84 0.62 -0.15 -14.96
CA ARG A 84 0.11 -1.50 -14.72
C ARG A 84 -1.06 -1.56 -13.73
N CYS A 85 -1.30 -0.49 -12.98
CA CYS A 85 -2.48 -0.34 -12.12
C CYS A 85 -3.71 0.13 -12.89
N GLU A 86 -3.62 0.34 -14.21
CA GLU A 86 -4.80 0.56 -15.05
C GLU A 86 -5.77 -0.62 -14.93
N GLY A 87 -6.99 -0.34 -14.48
CA GLY A 87 -8.01 -1.35 -14.21
C GLY A 87 -8.19 -1.72 -12.74
N VAL A 88 -7.37 -1.21 -11.82
CA VAL A 88 -7.67 -1.26 -10.38
C VAL A 88 -8.96 -0.45 -10.12
N ASP A 89 -9.97 -1.11 -9.58
CA ASP A 89 -11.21 -0.51 -9.10
C ASP A 89 -11.19 -0.32 -7.58
N GLY A 90 -11.99 0.62 -7.09
CA GLY A 90 -12.02 1.01 -5.68
C GLY A 90 -12.81 2.29 -5.46
N SER A 91 -12.83 2.80 -4.23
CA SER A 91 -13.49 4.07 -3.95
C SER A 91 -12.75 5.23 -4.64
N PRO A 92 -13.43 6.35 -4.96
CA PRO A 92 -12.78 7.50 -5.58
C PRO A 92 -11.57 8.03 -4.80
N ASN A 93 -11.61 7.96 -3.45
CA ASN A 93 -10.52 8.40 -2.60
C ASN A 93 -9.33 7.43 -2.61
N ASP A 94 -9.60 6.12 -2.67
CA ASP A 94 -8.55 5.10 -2.74
C ASP A 94 -7.84 5.15 -4.09
N LEU A 95 -8.59 5.36 -5.17
CA LEU A 95 -8.01 5.54 -6.51
C LEU A 95 -7.23 6.86 -6.64
N ASP A 96 -7.65 7.93 -5.96
CA ASP A 96 -6.86 9.17 -5.87
C ASP A 96 -5.54 8.93 -5.14
N LEU A 97 -5.57 8.19 -4.02
CA LEU A 97 -4.38 7.76 -3.31
C LEU A 97 -3.45 6.94 -4.19
N LEU A 98 -3.97 5.91 -4.86
CA LEU A 98 -3.20 5.06 -5.76
C LEU A 98 -2.50 5.87 -6.85
N LYS A 99 -3.24 6.75 -7.55
CA LYS A 99 -2.68 7.61 -8.61
C LYS A 99 -1.60 8.57 -8.11
N ASN A 100 -1.73 9.04 -6.87
CA ASN A 100 -0.81 9.97 -6.25
C ASN A 100 0.23 9.31 -5.33
N ILE A 101 0.38 7.97 -5.39
CA ILE A 101 1.36 7.27 -4.57
C ILE A 101 2.80 7.81 -4.69
N PRO A 102 3.26 8.38 -5.84
CA PRO A 102 4.59 9.00 -5.89
C PRO A 102 4.77 10.16 -4.90
N ARG A 103 3.70 10.86 -4.52
CA ARG A 103 3.73 11.89 -3.47
C ARG A 103 4.06 11.29 -2.12
N VAL A 104 3.46 10.14 -1.79
CA VAL A 104 3.69 9.41 -0.54
C VAL A 104 5.12 8.87 -0.49
N PHE A 105 5.65 8.36 -1.61
CA PHE A 105 7.06 7.96 -1.71
C PHE A 105 8.03 9.13 -1.48
N ARG A 106 7.75 10.33 -2.02
CA ARG A 106 8.59 11.51 -1.75
C ARG A 106 8.55 11.94 -0.27
N VAL A 107 7.40 11.80 0.39
CA VAL A 107 7.30 12.02 1.84
C VAL A 107 8.11 10.98 2.60
N PHE A 108 8.00 9.71 2.21
CA PHE A 108 8.74 8.57 2.78
C PHE A 108 10.26 8.76 2.65
N ASP A 109 10.74 9.20 1.50
CA ASP A 109 12.17 9.48 1.28
C ASP A 109 12.70 10.59 2.17
N GLY A 110 11.84 11.53 2.56
CA GLY A 110 12.17 12.60 3.49
C GLY A 110 12.11 12.21 4.97
N LEU A 111 11.77 10.96 5.32
CA LEU A 111 11.81 10.46 6.70
C LEU A 111 13.24 10.10 7.12
N LYS A 112 13.49 10.13 8.43
CA LYS A 112 14.76 9.64 8.99
C LYS A 112 14.98 8.15 8.66
N PRO A 113 16.24 7.71 8.48
CA PRO A 113 16.55 6.31 8.18
C PRO A 113 15.88 5.29 9.09
N ASP A 114 15.87 5.52 10.41
CA ASP A 114 15.28 4.59 11.38
C ASP A 114 13.77 4.38 11.16
N HIS A 115 13.05 5.44 10.79
CA HIS A 115 11.63 5.34 10.46
C HIS A 115 11.42 4.57 9.16
N ARG A 116 12.21 4.84 8.12
CA ARG A 116 12.13 4.07 6.86
C ARG A 116 12.42 2.59 7.10
N ASN A 117 13.49 2.28 7.86
CA ASN A 117 13.88 0.92 8.21
C ASN A 117 12.83 0.18 9.05
N SER A 118 11.93 0.91 9.72
CA SER A 118 10.79 0.32 10.41
C SER A 118 9.61 0.06 9.47
N ILE A 119 9.37 0.94 8.48
CA ILE A 119 8.22 0.87 7.57
C ILE A 119 8.43 -0.20 6.49
N ILE A 120 9.61 -0.24 5.86
CA ILE A 120 9.92 -1.14 4.74
C ILE A 120 9.58 -2.60 5.05
N PRO A 121 10.13 -3.23 6.12
CA PRO A 121 9.89 -4.65 6.34
C PRO A 121 8.42 -4.97 6.64
N SER A 122 7.71 -4.10 7.35
CA SER A 122 6.29 -4.31 7.69
C SER A 122 5.40 -4.26 6.45
N VAL A 123 5.49 -3.19 5.66
CA VAL A 123 4.64 -3.00 4.48
C VAL A 123 5.01 -4.00 3.38
N SER A 124 6.30 -4.28 3.18
CA SER A 124 6.73 -5.29 2.20
C SER A 124 6.28 -6.70 2.56
N ARG A 125 6.35 -7.08 3.84
CA ARG A 125 5.83 -8.38 4.28
C ARG A 125 4.33 -8.49 4.01
N MET A 126 3.57 -7.45 4.34
CA MET A 126 2.13 -7.40 4.09
C MET A 126 1.82 -7.56 2.59
N ALA A 127 2.48 -6.78 1.74
CA ALA A 127 2.32 -6.88 0.28
C ALA A 127 2.68 -8.27 -0.26
N LYS A 128 3.76 -8.88 0.24
CA LYS A 128 4.17 -10.24 -0.15
C LYS A 128 3.19 -11.31 0.31
N GLY A 129 2.62 -11.17 1.52
CA GLY A 129 1.58 -12.04 2.05
C GLY A 129 0.31 -11.97 1.19
N MET A 130 -0.22 -10.77 0.95
CA MET A 130 -1.36 -10.57 0.05
C MET A 130 -1.09 -11.16 -1.34
N ALA A 131 0.11 -10.97 -1.89
CA ALA A 131 0.49 -11.55 -3.18
C ALA A 131 0.53 -13.09 -3.19
N TYR A 132 0.87 -13.72 -2.07
CA TYR A 132 0.84 -15.18 -1.93
C TYR A 132 -0.60 -15.70 -2.00
N PHE A 133 -1.51 -15.12 -1.22
CA PHE A 133 -2.92 -15.53 -1.21
C PHE A 133 -3.64 -15.23 -2.54
N GLN A 134 -3.41 -14.06 -3.13
CA GLN A 134 -3.95 -13.72 -4.46
C GLN A 134 -3.39 -14.62 -5.57
N GLY A 135 -2.16 -15.10 -5.43
CA GLY A 135 -1.55 -16.04 -6.37
C GLY A 135 -2.17 -17.45 -6.34
N ARG A 136 -2.81 -17.83 -5.24
CA ARG A 136 -3.56 -19.10 -5.12
C ARG A 136 -4.91 -19.04 -5.84
N ALA A 137 -5.54 -17.86 -5.88
CA ALA A 137 -6.83 -17.66 -6.53
C ALA A 137 -6.75 -17.93 -8.04
N ARG A 138 -7.51 -18.92 -8.53
CA ARG A 138 -7.72 -19.16 -9.97
C ARG A 138 -8.88 -18.28 -10.43
N THR A 139 -8.79 -17.74 -11.65
CA THR A 139 -9.80 -16.82 -12.21
C THR A 139 -11.23 -17.33 -11.96
N GLY A 140 -12.02 -16.55 -11.24
CA GLY A 140 -13.44 -16.85 -10.94
C GLY A 140 -13.69 -17.76 -9.73
N MET A 141 -12.68 -18.21 -8.99
CA MET A 141 -12.86 -18.99 -7.76
C MET A 141 -12.17 -18.32 -6.56
N LEU A 142 -12.95 -18.03 -5.53
CA LEU A 142 -12.41 -17.75 -4.20
C LEU A 142 -11.69 -19.02 -3.72
N VAL A 143 -10.43 -18.90 -3.34
CA VAL A 143 -9.72 -19.98 -2.62
C VAL A 143 -9.97 -19.72 -1.14
N PRO A 144 -10.85 -20.51 -0.49
CA PRO A 144 -11.07 -20.37 0.93
C PRO A 144 -9.77 -20.70 1.68
N LEU A 145 -9.58 -20.06 2.83
CA LEU A 145 -8.57 -20.50 3.78
C LEU A 145 -8.93 -21.91 4.26
N GLU A 146 -7.96 -22.81 4.23
CA GLU A 146 -8.19 -24.24 4.44
C GLU A 146 -8.23 -24.61 5.93
N ASN A 147 -7.54 -23.86 6.78
CA ASN A 147 -7.40 -24.15 8.21
C ASN A 147 -7.04 -22.90 9.03
N GLU A 148 -7.02 -23.06 10.36
CA GLU A 148 -6.68 -22.00 11.32
C GLU A 148 -5.26 -21.46 11.14
N ASN A 149 -4.29 -22.30 10.79
CA ASN A 149 -2.92 -21.84 10.54
C ASN A 149 -2.85 -20.91 9.32
N GLU A 150 -3.63 -21.19 8.26
CA GLU A 150 -3.71 -20.28 7.10
C GLU A 150 -4.40 -18.95 7.45
N LEU A 151 -5.35 -18.98 8.38
CA LEU A 151 -5.96 -17.76 8.92
C LEU A 151 -4.94 -16.95 9.72
N GLU A 152 -4.13 -17.59 10.56
CA GLU A 152 -3.03 -16.94 11.28
C GLU A 152 -1.96 -16.36 10.35
N GLU A 153 -1.68 -17.02 9.22
CA GLU A 153 -0.75 -16.50 8.21
C GLU A 153 -1.32 -15.33 7.40
N TYR A 154 -2.66 -15.26 7.26
CA TYR A 154 -3.34 -14.17 6.57
C TYR A 154 -3.48 -12.91 7.44
N CYS A 155 -3.74 -13.07 8.74
CA CYS A 155 -3.94 -11.99 9.71
C CYS A 155 -2.64 -11.32 10.19
#